data_AF-A0A6C0JPP8-F1
#
_entry.id   AF-A0A6C0JPP8-F1
#
_cell.length_a   1.000
_cell.length_b   1.000
_cell.length_c   1.000
_cell.angle_alpha   90.00
_cell.angle_beta   90.00
_cell.angle_gamma   90.00
#
_symmetry.space_group_name_H-M   'P 1'
#
loop_
_entity.id
_entity.type
_entity.pdbx_description
1 polymer ?
#
loop_
_entity_poly.entity_id
_entity_poly.type
_entity_poly.pdbx_seq_one_letter_code
_entity_poly.pdbx_strand_id
1 'polypeptide(L)'
;MYQLGFDLQNDASKIFNDKDKYINIPISDSISQLEYDLKFLNKVYNILFDIYMDLIYYGKHKSYYDNFAVTYNETELLIDSGYVLFDLDDLYVSTIDGKAKRNWLYDSEIISMKDSVVKQKNKIKDRINEINVKVGISIALLR
;
A
#
# COMPACT_ATOMS: atom_id res chain seq x y z
N MET A 1 -15.15 -20.23 -11.41
CA MET A 1 -14.18 -19.39 -12.15
C MET A 1 -14.87 -18.08 -12.48
N TYR A 2 -14.86 -17.12 -11.53
CA TYR A 2 -15.24 -15.69 -11.60
C TYR A 2 -15.22 -15.14 -10.15
N GLN A 3 -14.06 -15.24 -9.48
CA GLN A 3 -13.96 -14.87 -8.06
C GLN A 3 -12.65 -14.14 -7.71
N LEU A 4 -11.83 -13.80 -8.71
CA LEU A 4 -10.55 -13.10 -8.51
C LEU A 4 -10.71 -11.56 -8.56
N GLY A 5 -11.69 -11.04 -9.30
CA GLY A 5 -11.95 -9.59 -9.40
C GLY A 5 -12.41 -9.01 -8.07
N PHE A 6 -13.61 -9.37 -7.60
CA PHE A 6 -14.22 -8.80 -6.38
C PHE A 6 -13.31 -8.79 -5.13
N ASP A 7 -12.41 -9.77 -5.00
CA ASP A 7 -11.47 -9.83 -3.88
C ASP A 7 -10.39 -8.73 -3.97
N LEU A 8 -9.92 -8.38 -5.18
CA LEU A 8 -8.88 -7.38 -5.39
C LEU A 8 -9.40 -5.95 -5.13
N GLN A 9 -10.55 -5.56 -5.70
CA GLN A 9 -11.14 -4.23 -5.41
C GLN A 9 -11.50 -4.08 -3.93
N ASN A 10 -11.98 -5.15 -3.28
CA ASN A 10 -12.28 -5.15 -1.85
C ASN A 10 -11.04 -4.98 -0.98
N ASP A 11 -9.97 -5.70 -1.29
CA ASP A 11 -8.71 -5.56 -0.57
C ASP A 11 -8.06 -4.20 -0.82
N ALA A 12 -8.13 -3.68 -2.06
CA ALA A 12 -7.70 -2.33 -2.40
C ALA A 12 -8.46 -1.28 -1.57
N SER A 13 -9.79 -1.33 -1.56
CA SER A 13 -10.61 -0.37 -0.80
C SER A 13 -10.29 -0.41 0.70
N LYS A 14 -10.09 -1.58 1.30
CA LYS A 14 -9.70 -1.71 2.72
C LYS A 14 -8.33 -1.10 2.99
N ILE A 15 -7.34 -1.42 2.15
CA ILE A 15 -5.97 -0.92 2.30
C ILE A 15 -5.95 0.61 2.22
N PHE A 16 -6.62 1.20 1.23
CA PHE A 16 -6.53 2.63 0.96
C PHE A 16 -7.44 3.49 1.86
N ASN A 17 -8.45 2.91 2.50
CA ASN A 17 -9.22 3.59 3.55
C ASN A 17 -8.55 3.55 4.93
N ASP A 18 -7.60 2.64 5.17
CA ASP A 18 -6.91 2.50 6.46
C ASP A 18 -5.39 2.32 6.25
N LYS A 19 -4.79 3.19 5.43
CA LYS A 19 -3.39 3.08 4.98
C LYS A 19 -2.42 2.85 6.15
N ASP A 20 -2.61 3.58 7.24
CA ASP A 20 -1.76 3.53 8.44
C ASP A 20 -1.71 2.13 9.06
N LYS A 21 -2.84 1.44 9.17
CA LYS A 21 -2.88 0.08 9.71
C LYS A 21 -2.03 -0.91 8.91
N TYR A 22 -1.89 -0.68 7.60
CA TYR A 22 -1.19 -1.59 6.71
C TYR A 22 0.31 -1.26 6.53
N ILE A 23 0.75 -0.03 6.85
CA ILE A 23 2.16 0.40 6.71
C ILE A 23 2.86 0.71 8.03
N ASN A 24 2.16 1.25 9.02
CA ASN A 24 2.74 1.76 10.26
C ASN A 24 2.71 0.69 11.36
N ILE A 25 3.37 -0.44 11.08
CA ILE A 25 3.47 -1.55 12.03
C ILE A 25 4.54 -1.21 13.09
N PRO A 26 4.20 -1.24 14.39
CA PRO A 26 5.18 -1.04 15.46
C PRO A 26 6.29 -2.10 15.40
N ILE A 27 7.55 -1.67 15.59
CA ILE A 27 8.68 -2.59 15.59
C ILE A 27 8.77 -3.30 16.95
N SER A 28 8.52 -4.61 16.95
CA SER A 28 8.59 -5.48 18.13
C SER A 28 10.03 -5.90 18.46
N ASP A 29 10.26 -6.33 19.70
CA ASP A 29 11.49 -7.03 20.12
C ASP A 29 11.38 -8.55 19.99
N SER A 30 10.18 -9.06 19.75
CA SER A 30 9.95 -10.49 19.53
C SER A 30 10.23 -10.87 18.08
N ILE A 31 11.18 -11.78 17.86
CA ILE A 31 11.47 -12.35 16.53
C ILE A 31 10.21 -12.94 15.89
N SER A 32 9.40 -13.68 16.65
CA SER A 32 8.19 -14.31 16.11
C SER A 32 7.16 -13.30 15.63
N GLN A 33 7.05 -12.15 16.33
CA GLN A 33 6.17 -11.06 15.90
C GLN A 33 6.72 -10.39 14.65
N LEU A 34 8.02 -10.11 14.59
CA LEU A 34 8.67 -9.51 13.41
C LEU A 34 8.53 -10.40 12.16
N GLU A 35 8.65 -11.73 12.31
CA GLU A 35 8.41 -12.67 11.22
C GLU A 35 6.95 -12.71 10.76
N TYR A 36 6.01 -12.62 11.69
CA TYR A 36 4.58 -12.49 11.38
C TYR A 36 4.30 -11.20 10.60
N ASP A 37 4.83 -10.07 11.07
CA ASP A 37 4.65 -8.77 10.43
C ASP A 37 5.27 -8.74 9.02
N LEU A 38 6.42 -9.39 8.80
CA LEU A 38 6.98 -9.56 7.46
C LEU A 38 6.08 -10.36 6.52
N LYS A 39 5.47 -11.45 7.00
CA LYS A 39 4.51 -12.23 6.21
C LYS A 39 3.29 -11.40 5.85
N PHE A 40 2.78 -10.62 6.80
CA PHE A 40 1.67 -9.69 6.55
C PHE A 40 2.03 -8.64 5.50
N LEU A 41 3.18 -7.95 5.63
CA LEU A 41 3.63 -6.96 4.64
C LEU A 41 3.91 -7.58 3.27
N ASN A 42 4.35 -8.83 3.20
CA ASN A 42 4.48 -9.55 1.92
C ASN A 42 3.10 -9.76 1.26
N LYS A 43 2.06 -10.10 2.03
CA LYS A 43 0.70 -10.21 1.51
C LYS A 43 0.21 -8.87 0.96
N VAL A 44 0.38 -7.79 1.73
CA VAL A 44 0.00 -6.43 1.29
C VAL A 44 0.75 -6.03 0.02
N TYR A 45 2.07 -6.29 -0.04
CA TYR A 45 2.88 -6.01 -1.22
C TYR A 45 2.37 -6.74 -2.47
N ASN A 46 1.99 -8.02 -2.34
CA ASN A 46 1.47 -8.79 -3.47
C ASN A 46 0.12 -8.23 -3.95
N ILE A 47 -0.77 -7.83 -3.03
CA ILE A 47 -2.04 -7.17 -3.40
C ILE A 47 -1.76 -5.88 -4.16
N LEU A 48 -0.81 -5.05 -3.70
CA LEU A 48 -0.43 -3.82 -4.40
C LEU A 48 0.19 -4.09 -5.78
N PHE A 49 0.93 -5.19 -5.91
CA PHE A 49 1.46 -5.63 -7.20
C PHE A 49 0.32 -6.05 -8.15
N ASP A 50 -0.65 -6.81 -7.67
CA ASP A 50 -1.81 -7.23 -8.46
C ASP A 50 -2.65 -6.01 -8.90
N ILE A 51 -2.90 -5.05 -8.00
CA ILE A 51 -3.54 -3.76 -8.32
C ILE A 51 -2.77 -3.02 -9.43
N TYR A 52 -1.44 -2.96 -9.32
CA TYR A 52 -0.60 -2.27 -10.28
C TYR A 52 -0.64 -2.93 -11.66
N MET A 53 -0.75 -4.26 -11.73
CA MET A 53 -0.87 -4.99 -12.99
C MET A 53 -2.22 -4.75 -13.70
N ASP A 54 -3.25 -4.38 -12.96
CA ASP A 54 -4.61 -4.13 -13.45
C ASP A 54 -4.89 -2.63 -13.74
N LEU A 55 -3.87 -1.78 -13.72
CA LEU A 55 -3.99 -0.36 -14.02
C LEU A 55 -4.39 -0.09 -15.48
N ILE A 56 -5.28 0.88 -15.69
CA ILE A 56 -5.81 1.26 -17.00
C ILE A 56 -5.61 2.76 -17.24
N TYR A 57 -5.29 3.13 -18.48
CA TYR A 57 -5.21 4.53 -18.88
C TYR A 57 -6.59 5.10 -19.25
N TYR A 58 -7.03 6.12 -18.51
CA TYR A 58 -8.34 6.77 -18.65
C TYR A 58 -8.30 8.13 -19.38
N GLY A 59 -7.23 8.41 -20.14
CA GLY A 59 -7.06 9.70 -20.81
C GLY A 59 -8.07 10.03 -21.92
N LYS A 60 -9.09 9.21 -22.18
CA LYS A 60 -10.26 9.60 -23.00
C LYS A 60 -11.26 10.44 -22.21
N HIS A 61 -11.21 10.39 -20.89
CA HIS A 61 -12.12 11.07 -19.97
C HIS A 61 -11.42 12.16 -19.15
N LYS A 62 -10.29 12.73 -19.64
CA LYS A 62 -9.45 13.68 -18.89
C LYS A 62 -10.25 14.79 -18.22
N SER A 63 -11.14 15.45 -18.96
CA SER A 63 -11.96 16.55 -18.44
C SER A 63 -12.77 16.16 -17.19
N TYR A 64 -13.30 14.93 -17.12
CA TYR A 64 -13.99 14.45 -15.93
C TYR A 64 -13.03 14.35 -14.73
N TYR A 65 -11.88 13.68 -14.92
CA TYR A 65 -10.89 13.50 -13.87
C TYR A 65 -10.22 14.80 -13.45
N ASP A 66 -9.93 15.71 -14.38
CA ASP A 66 -9.36 17.02 -14.11
C ASP A 66 -10.30 17.85 -13.22
N ASN A 67 -11.58 17.90 -13.57
CA ASN A 67 -12.58 18.63 -12.78
C ASN A 67 -12.73 18.03 -11.38
N PHE A 68 -12.76 16.70 -11.27
CA PHE A 68 -12.82 16.03 -9.96
C PHE A 68 -11.56 16.34 -9.13
N ALA A 69 -10.38 16.18 -9.71
CA ALA A 69 -9.11 16.36 -9.04
C ALA A 69 -8.92 17.81 -8.57
N VAL A 70 -9.31 18.81 -9.37
CA VAL A 70 -9.31 20.22 -8.95
C VAL A 70 -10.27 20.46 -7.80
N THR A 71 -11.46 19.85 -7.84
CA THR A 71 -12.50 20.05 -6.81
C THR A 71 -12.06 19.52 -5.44
N TYR A 72 -11.34 18.39 -5.42
CA TYR A 72 -10.97 17.68 -4.18
C TYR A 72 -9.47 17.73 -3.86
N ASN A 73 -8.73 18.67 -4.46
CA ASN A 73 -7.29 18.86 -4.28
C ASN A 73 -6.44 17.60 -4.56
N GLU A 74 -6.81 16.83 -5.59
CA GLU A 74 -6.07 15.64 -6.04
C GLU A 74 -5.36 15.86 -7.40
N THR A 75 -5.23 17.11 -7.86
CA THR A 75 -4.62 17.44 -9.15
C THR A 75 -3.20 16.89 -9.30
N GLU A 76 -2.38 17.00 -8.26
CA GLU A 76 -1.01 16.46 -8.27
C GLU A 76 -1.00 14.93 -8.40
N LEU A 77 -1.86 14.23 -7.65
CA LEU A 77 -2.00 12.77 -7.79
C LEU A 77 -2.37 12.34 -9.21
N LEU A 78 -3.32 13.06 -9.83
CA LEU A 78 -3.77 12.76 -11.19
C LEU A 78 -2.67 13.01 -12.22
N ILE A 79 -1.93 14.12 -12.08
CA ILE A 79 -0.81 14.46 -12.97
C ILE A 79 0.30 13.43 -12.85
N ASP A 80 0.71 13.09 -11.63
CA ASP A 80 1.77 12.12 -11.36
C ASP A 80 1.42 10.73 -11.89
N SER A 81 0.12 10.40 -11.87
CA SER A 81 -0.38 9.14 -12.42
C SER A 81 -0.55 9.13 -13.94
N GLY A 82 -0.46 10.28 -14.61
CA GLY A 82 -0.67 10.36 -16.05
C GLY A 82 -2.03 9.81 -16.52
N TYR A 83 -3.09 9.99 -15.72
CA TYR A 83 -4.43 9.40 -15.94
C TYR A 83 -4.47 7.85 -15.93
N VAL A 84 -3.46 7.20 -15.37
CA VAL A 84 -3.44 5.75 -15.14
C VAL A 84 -4.08 5.49 -13.77
N LEU A 85 -5.18 4.74 -13.77
CA LEU A 85 -6.03 4.54 -12.60
C LEU A 85 -6.41 3.07 -12.46
N PHE A 86 -6.67 2.64 -11.22
CA PHE A 86 -7.28 1.36 -10.91
C PHE A 86 -8.75 1.58 -10.53
N ASP A 87 -9.67 0.89 -11.21
CA ASP A 87 -11.10 0.97 -10.94
C ASP A 87 -11.47 0.11 -9.72
N LEU A 88 -12.22 0.68 -8.78
CA LEU A 88 -12.73 0.02 -7.58
C LEU A 88 -14.15 -0.53 -7.76
N ASP A 89 -14.72 -0.45 -8.95
CA ASP A 89 -16.11 -0.80 -9.25
C ASP A 89 -17.08 -0.01 -8.34
N ASP A 90 -17.90 -0.71 -7.54
CA ASP A 90 -18.87 -0.14 -6.60
C ASP A 90 -18.26 0.15 -5.20
N LEU A 91 -16.95 0.00 -5.04
CA LEU A 91 -16.24 0.30 -3.80
C LEU A 91 -15.59 1.68 -3.86
N TYR A 92 -15.33 2.25 -2.69
CA TYR A 92 -14.93 3.65 -2.57
C TYR A 92 -13.78 3.84 -1.62
N VAL A 93 -12.97 4.85 -1.90
CA VAL A 93 -11.98 5.42 -0.97
C VAL A 93 -12.25 6.90 -0.77
N SER A 94 -11.84 7.42 0.38
CA SER A 94 -11.96 8.85 0.67
C SER A 94 -10.95 9.66 -0.15
N THR A 95 -11.34 10.87 -0.58
CA THR A 95 -10.41 11.83 -1.21
C THR A 95 -9.33 12.27 -0.22
N ILE A 96 -8.19 12.78 -0.71
CA ILE A 96 -7.10 13.29 0.16
C ILE A 96 -7.63 14.26 1.23
N ASP A 97 -8.52 15.17 0.84
CA ASP A 97 -9.08 16.17 1.75
C ASP A 97 -10.24 15.66 2.62
N GLY A 98 -10.63 14.39 2.46
CA GLY A 98 -11.69 13.71 3.21
C GLY A 98 -13.11 14.20 2.91
N LYS A 99 -13.31 15.10 1.94
CA LYS A 99 -14.62 15.72 1.69
C LYS A 99 -15.53 14.91 0.76
N ALA A 100 -14.96 13.98 -0.01
CA ALA A 100 -15.72 13.13 -0.91
C ALA A 100 -15.15 11.72 -0.97
N LYS A 101 -15.78 10.91 -1.82
CA LYS A 101 -15.37 9.56 -2.13
C LYS A 101 -15.17 9.41 -3.64
N ARG A 102 -14.24 8.54 -4.02
CA ARG A 102 -14.03 8.11 -5.41
C ARG A 102 -13.92 6.60 -5.46
N ASN A 103 -14.27 6.03 -6.61
CA ASN A 103 -14.20 4.61 -6.89
C ASN A 103 -13.01 4.26 -7.79
N TRP A 104 -11.91 5.01 -7.68
CA TRP A 104 -10.65 4.65 -8.33
C TRP A 104 -9.47 4.96 -7.42
N LEU A 105 -8.32 4.37 -7.74
CA LEU A 105 -7.01 4.71 -7.16
C LEU A 105 -6.11 5.31 -8.24
N TYR A 106 -5.31 6.30 -7.84
CA TYR A 106 -4.27 6.86 -8.69
C TYR A 106 -3.04 5.95 -8.69
N ASP A 107 -2.40 5.73 -9.85
CA ASP A 107 -1.14 4.98 -9.96
C ASP A 107 -0.07 5.49 -8.97
N SER A 108 0.08 6.82 -8.89
CA SER A 108 1.03 7.46 -7.98
C SER A 108 0.81 7.11 -6.51
N GLU A 109 -0.45 6.96 -6.08
CA GLU A 109 -0.77 6.50 -4.73
C GLU A 109 -0.40 5.04 -4.51
N ILE A 110 -0.61 4.18 -5.52
CA ILE A 110 -0.28 2.76 -5.44
C ILE A 110 1.24 2.58 -5.34
N ILE A 111 2.00 3.33 -6.14
CA ILE A 111 3.47 3.34 -6.07
C ILE A 111 3.95 3.81 -4.69
N SER A 112 3.43 4.93 -4.19
CA SER A 112 3.77 5.48 -2.87
C SER A 112 3.50 4.50 -1.74
N MET A 113 2.36 3.80 -1.81
CA MET A 113 2.00 2.75 -0.85
C MET A 113 2.97 1.56 -0.93
N LYS A 114 3.32 1.11 -2.14
CA LYS A 114 4.28 0.02 -2.35
C LYS A 114 5.64 0.35 -1.76
N ASP A 115 6.13 1.57 -1.98
CA ASP A 115 7.41 2.04 -1.45
C ASP A 115 7.40 2.10 0.09
N SER A 116 6.28 2.54 0.67
CA SER A 116 6.09 2.56 2.13
C SER A 116 6.14 1.15 2.72
N VAL A 117 5.49 0.17 2.07
CA VAL A 117 5.54 -1.25 2.47
C VAL A 117 6.96 -1.80 2.38
N VAL A 118 7.70 -1.50 1.31
CA VAL A 118 9.10 -1.93 1.15
C VAL A 118 9.98 -1.33 2.25
N LYS A 119 9.84 -0.03 2.52
CA LYS A 119 10.56 0.65 3.60
C LYS A 119 10.30 0.01 4.96
N GLN A 120 9.04 -0.32 5.26
CA GLN A 120 8.69 -0.97 6.52
C GLN A 120 9.27 -2.39 6.62
N LYS A 121 9.22 -3.17 5.53
CA LYS A 121 9.85 -4.50 5.48
C LYS A 121 11.35 -4.44 5.78
N ASN A 122 12.05 -3.42 5.25
CA ASN A 122 13.47 -3.25 5.50
C ASN A 122 13.76 -2.94 6.97
N LYS A 123 13.01 -2.04 7.61
CA LYS A 123 13.14 -1.77 9.05
C LYS A 123 12.99 -3.04 9.91
N ILE A 124 12.01 -3.90 9.57
CA ILE A 124 11.78 -5.15 10.31
C ILE A 124 12.95 -6.12 10.10
N LYS A 125 13.45 -6.27 8.87
CA LYS A 125 14.63 -7.12 8.58
C LYS A 125 15.86 -6.63 9.34
N ASP A 126 16.09 -5.31 9.36
CA ASP A 126 17.20 -4.71 10.09
C ASP A 126 17.09 -5.02 11.59
N ARG A 127 15.88 -4.92 12.17
CA ARG A 127 15.65 -5.29 13.58
C ARG A 127 15.93 -6.76 13.87
N ILE A 128 15.50 -7.67 13.00
CA ILE A 128 15.79 -9.11 13.15
C ILE A 128 17.31 -9.34 13.14
N ASN A 129 18.03 -8.69 12.21
CA ASN A 129 19.49 -8.79 12.13
C ASN A 129 20.17 -8.28 13.40
N GLU A 130 19.74 -7.15 13.95
CA GLU A 130 20.26 -6.60 15.22
C GLU A 130 20.09 -7.58 16.39
N ILE A 131 18.91 -8.22 16.50
CA ILE A 131 18.64 -9.20 17.57
C ILE A 131 19.56 -10.41 17.40
N ASN A 132 19.69 -10.94 16.18
CA ASN A 132 20.54 -12.09 15.90
C ASN A 132 22.01 -11.81 16.21
N VAL A 133 22.51 -10.62 15.88
CA VAL A 133 23.89 -10.20 16.22
C VAL A 133 24.09 -10.12 17.73
N LYS A 134 23.15 -9.51 18.48
CA LYS A 134 23.23 -9.43 19.95
C LYS A 134 23.26 -10.81 20.59
N VAL A 135 22.43 -11.74 20.12
CA VAL A 135 22.41 -13.14 20.60
C VAL A 135 23.75 -13.82 20.31
N GLY A 136 24.30 -13.66 19.10
CA GLY A 136 25.60 -14.21 18.73
C GLY A 136 26.75 -13.70 19.61
N ILE A 137 26.81 -12.39 19.87
CA ILE A 137 27.81 -11.79 20.79
C ILE A 137 27.66 -12.36 22.19
N SER A 138 26.42 -12.48 22.69
CA SER A 138 26.15 -12.99 24.03
C SER A 138 26.61 -14.44 24.18
N ILE A 139 26.37 -15.28 23.18
CA ILE A 139 26.85 -16.67 23.16
C ILE A 139 28.38 -16.73 23.11
N ALA A 140 29.02 -15.86 22.33
CA ALA A 140 30.48 -15.82 22.23
C ALA A 140 31.17 -15.40 23.54
N LEU A 141 30.55 -14.48 24.30
CA LEU A 141 31.07 -14.01 25.60
C LEU A 141 30.82 -14.98 26.77
N LEU A 142 29.92 -15.96 26.60
CA LEU A 142 29.67 -17.03 27.57
C LEU A 142 30.65 -18.21 27.43
N ARG A 143 31.51 -18.19 26.40
CA ARG A 143 32.59 -19.16 26.17
C ARG A 143 33.92 -18.61 26.68
#